data_AF-A0A0E2Q4T6-F1
#
_entry.id   AF-A0A0E2Q4T6-F1
#
_cell.length_a   1.000
_cell.length_b   1.000
_cell.length_c   1.000
_cell.angle_alpha   90.00
_cell.angle_beta   90.00
_cell.angle_gamma   90.00
#
_symmetry.space_group_name_H-M   'P 1'
#
loop_
_entity.id
_entity.type
_entity.pdbx_description
1 polymer ?
#
loop_
_entity_poly.entity_id
_entity_poly.type
_entity_poly.pdbx_seq_one_letter_code
_entity_poly.pdbx_strand_id
1 'polypeptide(L)'
;MAKNKIEYEKTKTVLGDNWHVVVDGEWMFYPFSDNLEELKEFVKIFENEILEKRYSGENYGLGYYICGYNGDAQTRLVNKWSERGVHVF
;
A
#
# COMPACT_ATOMS: atom_id res chain seq x y z
N MET A 1 22.10 5.54 8.09
CA MET A 1 21.09 4.49 8.01
C MET A 1 20.98 4.07 6.56
N ALA A 2 20.90 2.78 6.25
CA ALA A 2 20.63 2.36 4.86
C ALA A 2 19.24 2.86 4.47
N LYS A 3 19.07 3.34 3.24
CA LYS A 3 17.76 3.76 2.73
C LYS A 3 16.96 2.50 2.42
N ASN A 4 15.77 2.37 3.02
CA ASN A 4 14.86 1.25 2.75
C ASN A 4 14.54 1.22 1.25
N LYS A 5 14.55 0.03 0.64
CA LYS A 5 14.33 -0.14 -0.79
C LYS A 5 12.89 -0.51 -1.04
N ILE A 6 12.15 0.37 -1.72
CA ILE A 6 10.80 0.07 -2.21
C ILE A 6 10.88 -0.26 -3.70
N GLU A 7 10.36 -1.43 -4.05
CA GLU A 7 10.24 -1.96 -5.40
C GLU A 7 8.78 -2.36 -5.69
N TYR A 8 8.53 -2.78 -6.94
CA TYR A 8 7.21 -3.16 -7.40
C TYR A 8 7.32 -4.47 -8.17
N GLU A 9 6.48 -5.43 -7.81
CA GLU A 9 6.40 -6.72 -8.48
C GLU A 9 5.00 -6.94 -9.02
N LYS A 10 4.92 -7.45 -10.25
CA LYS A 10 3.66 -7.87 -10.84
C LYS A 10 3.41 -9.34 -10.50
N THR A 11 2.33 -9.61 -9.78
CA THR A 11 2.02 -10.94 -9.24
C THR A 11 0.56 -11.28 -9.48
N LYS A 12 0.30 -12.49 -9.98
CA LYS A 12 -1.07 -13.02 -10.12
C LYS A 12 -1.53 -13.58 -8.78
N THR A 13 -2.55 -12.94 -8.18
CA THR A 13 -3.19 -13.36 -6.93
C THR A 13 -4.66 -13.74 -7.18
N VAL A 14 -5.40 -14.04 -6.11
CA VAL A 14 -6.86 -14.20 -6.17
C VAL A 14 -7.59 -12.92 -6.56
N LEU A 15 -6.94 -11.76 -6.45
CA LEU A 15 -7.48 -10.44 -6.82
C LEU A 15 -7.10 -10.01 -8.24
N GLY A 16 -6.47 -10.90 -9.03
CA GLY A 16 -6.06 -10.63 -10.40
C GLY A 16 -4.55 -10.49 -10.56
N ASP A 17 -4.14 -10.02 -11.75
CA ASP A 17 -2.74 -9.76 -12.11
C ASP A 17 -2.40 -8.28 -11.82
N ASN A 18 -1.89 -8.01 -10.63
CA ASN A 18 -1.68 -6.65 -10.11
C ASN A 18 -0.21 -6.41 -9.78
N TRP A 19 0.17 -5.13 -9.76
CA TRP A 19 1.39 -4.66 -9.14
C TRP A 19 1.21 -4.55 -7.63
N HIS A 20 2.22 -5.00 -6.90
CA HIS A 20 2.29 -4.98 -5.45
C HIS A 20 3.58 -4.30 -4.98
N VAL A 21 3.56 -3.76 -3.77
CA VAL A 21 4.73 -3.14 -3.14
C VAL A 21 5.63 -4.21 -2.53
N VAL A 22 6.94 -4.08 -2.77
CA VAL A 22 7.98 -4.90 -2.15
C VAL A 22 8.88 -3.98 -1.34
N VAL A 23 9.00 -4.22 -0.04
CA VAL A 23 9.85 -3.44 0.85
C VAL A 23 11.00 -4.32 1.32
N ASP A 24 12.22 -3.93 0.98
CA ASP A 24 13.45 -4.65 1.33
C ASP A 24 13.41 -6.14 0.95
N GLY A 25 12.86 -6.43 -0.23
CA GLY A 25 12.71 -7.78 -0.79
C GLY A 25 11.49 -8.54 -0.27
N GLU A 26 10.72 -7.97 0.66
CA GLU A 26 9.55 -8.60 1.22
C GLU A 26 8.26 -8.01 0.64
N TRP A 27 7.48 -8.89 0.02
CA TRP A 27 6.24 -8.55 -0.64
C TRP A 27 5.12 -8.15 0.34
N MET A 28 4.31 -7.18 -0.05
CA MET A 28 3.10 -6.73 0.66
C MET A 28 1.85 -7.02 -0.19
N PHE A 29 0.83 -7.62 0.42
CA PHE A 29 -0.43 -7.92 -0.27
C PHE A 29 -1.20 -6.63 -0.63
N TYR A 30 -1.20 -5.63 0.27
CA TYR A 30 -1.69 -4.27 0.03
C TYR A 30 -0.56 -3.25 0.28
N PRO A 31 -0.52 -2.12 -0.44
CA PRO A 31 -1.45 -1.73 -1.50
C PRO A 31 -1.13 -2.44 -2.82
N PHE A 32 -2.12 -2.52 -3.71
CA PHE A 32 -1.93 -3.07 -5.05
C PHE A 32 -2.74 -2.30 -6.10
N SER A 33 -2.37 -2.44 -7.37
CA SER A 33 -3.06 -1.83 -8.51
C SER A 33 -2.73 -2.57 -9.80
N ASP A 34 -3.65 -2.64 -10.75
CA ASP A 34 -3.33 -3.05 -12.12
C ASP A 34 -2.53 -1.96 -12.89
N ASN A 35 -2.56 -0.72 -12.38
CA ASN A 35 -1.84 0.45 -12.88
C ASN A 35 -0.63 0.79 -11.98
N LEU A 36 0.58 0.51 -12.50
CA LEU A 36 1.85 0.74 -11.78
C LEU A 36 2.11 2.22 -11.46
N GLU A 37 1.74 3.15 -12.33
CA GLU A 37 2.05 4.57 -12.13
C GLU A 37 1.18 5.17 -11.01
N GLU A 38 -0.09 4.76 -10.94
CA GLU A 38 -0.99 5.12 -9.84
C GLU A 38 -0.53 4.52 -8.51
N LEU A 39 -0.03 3.28 -8.51
CA LEU A 39 0.57 2.66 -7.33
C LEU A 39 1.84 3.41 -6.88
N LYS A 40 2.71 3.80 -7.81
CA LYS A 40 3.91 4.60 -7.49
C LYS A 40 3.54 5.96 -6.90
N GLU A 41 2.49 6.60 -7.40
CA GLU A 41 2.02 7.85 -6.84
C GLU A 41 1.50 7.67 -5.41
N PHE A 42 0.72 6.61 -5.17
CA PHE A 42 0.28 6.25 -3.82
C PHE A 42 1.48 6.05 -2.87
N VAL A 43 2.45 5.22 -3.28
CA VAL A 43 3.64 4.93 -2.50
C VAL A 43 4.46 6.19 -2.21
N LYS A 44 4.60 7.09 -3.18
CA LYS A 44 5.31 8.35 -3.00
C LYS A 44 4.65 9.24 -1.95
N ILE A 45 3.32 9.23 -1.87
CA ILE A 45 2.59 10.07 -0.90
C ILE A 45 2.65 9.47 0.50
N PHE A 46 2.59 8.14 0.63
CA PHE A 46 2.50 7.42 1.90
C PHE A 46 3.72 6.53 2.20
N GLU A 47 4.91 6.96 1.76
CA GLU A 47 6.15 6.17 1.85
C GLU A 47 6.42 5.79 3.32
N ASN A 48 6.30 6.75 4.24
CA ASN A 48 6.58 6.53 5.65
C ASN A 48 5.59 5.53 6.27
N GLU A 49 4.30 5.68 6.01
CA GLU A 49 3.25 4.83 6.56
C GLU A 49 3.35 3.39 6.03
N ILE A 50 3.78 3.22 4.78
CA ILE A 50 4.07 1.89 4.20
C ILE A 50 5.25 1.24 4.93
N LEU A 51 6.34 1.99 5.15
CA LEU A 51 7.50 1.47 5.88
C LEU A 51 7.12 1.16 7.34
N GLU A 52 6.39 2.04 8.01
CA GLU A 52 5.88 1.79 9.36
C GLU A 52 5.01 0.55 9.41
N LYS A 53 4.09 0.37 8.46
CA LYS A 53 3.26 -0.85 8.38
C LYS A 53 4.09 -2.11 8.16
N ARG A 54 5.08 -2.07 7.26
CA ARG A 54 5.96 -3.23 6.98
C ARG A 54 6.70 -3.67 8.24
N TYR A 55 7.22 -2.71 8.98
CA TYR A 55 8.04 -2.96 10.16
C TYR A 55 7.26 -3.05 11.46
N SER A 56 5.95 -2.78 11.41
CA SER A 56 5.06 -2.99 12.55
C SER A 56 4.93 -4.48 12.88
N GLY A 57 4.94 -4.79 14.18
CA GLY A 57 4.50 -6.10 14.69
C GLY A 57 2.99 -6.19 14.89
N GLU A 58 2.23 -5.19 14.45
CA GLU A 58 0.80 -5.07 14.68
C GLU A 58 -0.01 -5.54 13.45
N ASN A 59 -1.22 -6.03 13.72
CA ASN A 59 -2.12 -6.57 12.69
C ASN A 59 -3.09 -5.51 12.11
N TYR A 60 -2.78 -4.22 12.24
CA TYR A 60 -3.57 -3.17 11.63
C TYR A 60 -3.30 -3.06 10.13
N GLY A 61 -4.34 -2.71 9.35
CA GLY A 61 -4.21 -2.42 7.91
C GLY A 61 -3.45 -1.11 7.67
N LEU A 62 -2.98 -0.91 6.43
CA LEU A 62 -2.30 0.32 6.01
C LEU A 62 -3.20 1.55 6.15
N GLY A 63 -4.52 1.39 5.97
CA GLY A 63 -5.47 2.49 6.20
C GLY A 63 -5.38 3.07 7.63
N TYR A 64 -5.08 2.23 8.63
CA TYR A 64 -4.88 2.68 10.01
C TYR A 64 -3.60 3.51 10.17
N TYR A 65 -2.48 3.11 9.56
CA TYR A 65 -1.24 3.89 9.63
C TYR A 65 -1.40 5.27 8.98
N ILE A 66 -2.21 5.36 7.92
CA ILE A 66 -2.46 6.62 7.21
C ILE A 66 -3.48 7.52 7.92
N CYS A 67 -4.56 6.95 8.46
CA CYS A 67 -5.72 7.71 8.95
C CYS A 67 -5.93 7.64 10.47
N GLY A 68 -5.16 6.82 11.19
CA GLY A 68 -5.43 6.46 12.58
C GLY A 68 -6.72 5.66 12.75
N TYR A 69 -7.20 5.53 13.99
CA TYR A 69 -8.46 4.86 14.33
C TYR A 69 -9.69 5.72 13.96
N ASN A 70 -9.88 5.96 12.66
CA ASN A 70 -10.96 6.77 12.12
C ASN A 70 -11.55 6.11 10.87
N GLY A 71 -12.63 5.36 11.06
CA GLY A 71 -13.28 4.59 9.99
C GLY A 71 -13.70 5.46 8.81
N ASP A 72 -14.27 6.64 9.05
CA ASP A 72 -14.71 7.54 7.97
C ASP A 72 -13.53 8.05 7.13
N ALA A 73 -12.40 8.36 7.77
CA ALA A 73 -11.19 8.77 7.08
C ALA A 73 -10.60 7.63 6.24
N GLN A 74 -10.57 6.41 6.81
CA GLN A 74 -10.13 5.21 6.11
C GLN A 74 -11.01 4.92 4.89
N THR A 75 -12.34 4.98 5.03
CA THR A 75 -13.28 4.81 3.91
C THR A 75 -13.06 5.86 2.81
N ARG A 76 -12.85 7.13 3.17
CA ARG A 76 -12.55 8.17 2.18
C ARG A 76 -11.24 7.93 1.44
N LEU A 77 -10.20 7.46 2.15
CA LEU A 77 -8.92 7.10 1.54
C LEU A 77 -9.10 5.95 0.54
N VAL A 78 -9.75 4.86 0.97
CA VAL A 78 -9.98 3.67 0.12
C VAL A 78 -10.79 4.04 -1.12
N ASN A 79 -11.88 4.80 -0.98
CA ASN A 79 -12.70 5.19 -2.12
C ASN A 79 -11.93 6.06 -3.12
N LYS A 80 -11.22 7.08 -2.63
CA LYS A 80 -10.46 8.00 -3.48
C LYS A 80 -9.38 7.29 -4.30
N TRP A 81 -8.71 6.31 -3.72
CA TRP A 81 -7.65 5.57 -4.41
C TRP A 81 -8.20 4.43 -5.28
N SER A 82 -9.32 3.83 -4.90
CA SER A 82 -10.02 2.85 -5.74
C SER A 82 -10.52 3.46 -7.04
N GLU A 83 -10.91 4.74 -7.06
CA GLU A 83 -11.24 5.47 -8.30
C GLU A 83 -10.05 5.57 -9.27
N ARG A 84 -8.83 5.40 -8.76
CA ARG A 84 -7.56 5.42 -9.50
C ARG A 84 -6.99 4.02 -9.74
N GLY A 85 -7.74 2.96 -9.37
CA GLY A 85 -7.30 1.57 -9.48
C GLY A 85 -6.39 1.07 -8.35
N VAL A 86 -6.11 1.91 -7.34
CA VAL A 86 -5.27 1.51 -6.20
C VAL A 86 -6.14 1.02 -5.05
N HIS A 87 -5.91 -0.22 -4.63
CA HIS A 87 -6.63 -0.85 -3.54
C HIS A 87 -5.78 -0.86 -2.26
N VAL A 88 -6.41 -0.47 -1.15
CA VAL A 88 -5.80 -0.33 0.18
C VAL A 88 -6.71 -1.00 1.21
N PHE A 89 -6.11 -1.63 2.23
CA PHE A 89 -6.80 -2.21 3.38
C PHE A 89 -6.16 -1.70 4.67
#